data_AF-I2GCQ1-F1
#
_entry.id   AF-I2GCQ1-F1
#
_cell.length_a   1.000
_cell.length_b   1.000
_cell.length_c   1.000
_cell.angle_alpha   90.00
_cell.angle_beta   90.00
_cell.angle_gamma   90.00
#
_symmetry.space_group_name_H-M   'P 1'
#
loop_
_entity.id
_entity.type
_entity.pdbx_description
1 polymer ?
#
loop_
_entity_poly.entity_id
_entity_poly.type
_entity_poly.pdbx_seq_one_letter_code
_entity_poly.pdbx_strand_id
1 'polypeptide(L)'
;MSMNQSFNLGSLLVGAGLIWLTGCSPAEITVDSSVAVNTDAVQAVSAASTVSDQYIVVLKKEALSLSALESYVRQQSRMQQVAEQLLQRLKTTPEDLLQVYGSAFPGFAARLSPAEVAILRKNPLVAYVEPDKISNSGADQLASTTQSARVAAGQETPWGITYVGGSVNYTGSNVAYVIDSGIELTHPDLKVDSTKGYSVFKFGAHRSVKDFDGHGTLVAGIIAAINNTTGVVGVAAGATVVPVKVCAAPTKVVNSDFIAGINFVAANGKPGDVANISLGVAASDAVDQAVISLAAKGIFVAASAGNTNVGSGVTNANQISPARANGPNFYTASGHDNKGVFATISCVGNPPIDFSAPAVNVKSTYKGGGYLTITQGTTAATAHLSGILLANGGTIYAKGFVTNDPDGTPDPKGSRIP
;
A
#
# COMPACT_ATOMS: atom_id res chain seq x y z
N MET A 1 -24.41 -33.33 -69.09
CA MET A 1 -23.86 -32.66 -70.28
C MET A 1 -23.38 -31.28 -69.82
N SER A 2 -22.15 -31.14 -69.32
CA SER A 2 -20.90 -30.93 -70.05
C SER A 2 -20.91 -29.66 -70.92
N MET A 3 -20.17 -28.62 -70.48
CA MET A 3 -19.11 -27.89 -71.21
C MET A 3 -18.85 -26.52 -70.54
N ASN A 4 -17.67 -26.28 -69.96
CA ASN A 4 -16.44 -25.74 -70.58
C ASN A 4 -16.56 -24.25 -70.96
N GLN A 5 -15.89 -23.32 -70.28
CA GLN A 5 -14.45 -22.95 -70.29
C GLN A 5 -14.10 -21.83 -71.29
N SER A 6 -13.66 -20.70 -70.72
CA SER A 6 -12.44 -19.91 -71.07
C SER A 6 -12.36 -18.96 -72.29
N PHE A 7 -11.43 -17.99 -72.11
CA PHE A 7 -10.76 -17.03 -73.02
C PHE A 7 -11.47 -15.68 -73.29
N ASN A 8 -10.79 -14.54 -73.51
CA ASN A 8 -9.48 -13.97 -73.13
C ASN A 8 -9.46 -12.50 -73.61
N LEU A 9 -8.61 -11.68 -72.99
CA LEU A 9 -7.95 -10.44 -73.44
C LEU A 9 -8.67 -9.47 -74.42
N GLY A 10 -8.95 -8.26 -73.92
CA GLY A 10 -9.25 -7.07 -74.70
C GLY A 10 -8.39 -5.88 -74.24
N SER A 11 -7.51 -5.44 -75.14
CA SER A 11 -6.50 -4.38 -75.04
C SER A 11 -7.06 -3.01 -74.62
N LEU A 12 -6.34 -2.27 -73.76
CA LEU A 12 -6.54 -0.83 -73.60
C LEU A 12 -5.24 -0.07 -73.88
N LEU A 13 -5.39 0.99 -74.69
CA LEU A 13 -4.37 1.86 -75.24
C LEU A 13 -3.62 2.68 -74.18
N VAL A 14 -2.36 2.93 -74.54
CA VAL A 14 -1.37 3.82 -73.93
C VAL A 14 -1.81 5.28 -74.01
N GLY A 15 -1.80 5.96 -72.87
CA GLY A 15 -1.75 7.43 -72.77
C GLY A 15 -0.61 7.80 -71.83
N ALA A 16 0.46 8.36 -72.38
CA ALA A 16 1.68 8.71 -71.67
C ALA A 16 1.50 9.91 -70.73
N GLY A 17 1.95 9.78 -69.48
CA GLY A 17 2.17 10.88 -68.55
C GLY A 17 3.39 10.56 -67.69
N LEU A 18 4.50 11.25 -67.95
CA LEU A 18 5.75 11.14 -67.19
C LEU A 18 5.51 11.45 -65.70
N ILE A 19 5.83 10.49 -64.83
CA ILE A 19 6.04 10.75 -63.39
C ILE A 19 7.40 10.14 -63.02
N TRP A 20 8.24 10.97 -62.42
CA TRP A 20 9.58 10.63 -61.95
C TRP A 20 9.53 9.57 -60.84
N LEU A 21 10.32 8.51 -61.02
CA LEU A 21 10.60 7.49 -60.00
C LEU A 21 11.64 8.02 -59.00
N THR A 22 11.31 8.08 -57.72
CA THR A 22 12.29 8.01 -56.64
C THR A 22 11.91 6.87 -55.70
N GLY A 23 12.83 5.92 -55.59
CA GLY A 23 12.68 4.70 -54.80
C GLY A 23 12.66 4.99 -53.30
N CYS A 24 11.84 4.21 -52.59
CA CYS A 24 11.78 4.17 -51.14
C CYS A 24 12.95 3.30 -50.63
N SER A 25 13.88 3.90 -49.88
CA SER A 25 14.74 3.18 -48.94
C SER A 25 14.20 3.40 -47.52
N PRO A 26 14.19 2.38 -46.64
CA PRO A 26 13.82 2.57 -45.25
C PRO A 26 14.86 3.47 -44.57
N ALA A 27 14.43 4.62 -44.07
CA ALA A 27 15.28 5.47 -43.25
C ALA A 27 15.54 4.77 -41.91
N GLU A 28 16.80 4.44 -41.66
CA GLU A 28 17.30 4.15 -40.32
C GLU A 28 17.09 5.39 -39.45
N ILE A 29 16.32 5.24 -38.37
CA ILE A 29 16.22 6.27 -37.33
C ILE A 29 17.49 6.13 -36.47
N THR A 30 18.47 7.01 -36.72
CA THR A 30 19.57 7.25 -35.80
C THR A 30 19.05 7.99 -34.57
N VAL A 31 19.08 7.33 -33.42
CA VAL A 31 18.75 7.96 -32.14
C VAL A 31 19.99 8.74 -31.67
N ASP A 32 19.95 10.06 -31.84
CA ASP A 32 20.90 10.99 -31.24
C ASP A 32 20.83 10.89 -29.72
N SER A 33 21.93 10.42 -29.13
CA SER A 33 22.12 10.22 -27.69
C SER A 33 22.58 11.52 -27.05
N SER A 34 21.72 12.54 -27.05
CA SER A 34 21.98 13.80 -26.34
C SER A 34 20.71 14.45 -25.83
N VAL A 35 19.89 13.69 -25.09
CA VAL A 35 18.87 14.32 -24.23
C VAL A 35 19.57 14.83 -22.97
N ALA A 36 19.81 16.13 -22.94
CA ALA A 36 20.17 16.86 -21.74
C ALA A 36 19.17 16.52 -20.63
N VAL A 37 19.69 16.03 -19.51
CA VAL A 37 18.92 15.67 -18.32
C VAL A 37 18.25 16.92 -17.80
N ASN A 38 16.92 17.02 -17.96
CA ASN A 38 16.14 17.94 -17.16
C ASN A 38 15.97 17.32 -15.77
N THR A 39 16.78 17.76 -14.82
CA THR A 39 16.80 17.27 -13.42
C THR A 39 15.60 17.73 -12.59
N ASP A 40 14.61 18.40 -13.18
CA ASP A 40 13.47 18.95 -12.46
C ASP A 40 12.23 18.04 -12.54
N ALA A 41 12.26 16.90 -11.83
CA ALA A 41 11.04 16.19 -11.42
C ALA A 41 11.29 15.16 -10.30
N VAL A 42 12.04 15.51 -9.25
CA VAL A 42 11.84 14.89 -7.94
C VAL A 42 10.83 15.75 -7.21
N GLN A 43 9.53 15.45 -7.39
CA GLN A 43 8.49 16.14 -6.63
C GLN A 43 8.70 15.84 -5.15
N ALA A 44 9.10 16.89 -4.42
CA ALA A 44 9.16 16.92 -2.98
C ALA A 44 7.87 16.36 -2.37
N VAL A 45 8.01 15.60 -1.29
CA VAL A 45 6.91 15.39 -0.34
C VAL A 45 6.56 16.77 0.20
N SER A 46 5.51 17.40 -0.32
CA SER A 46 4.94 18.59 0.31
C SER A 46 4.37 18.17 1.67
N ALA A 47 4.47 19.06 2.67
CA ALA A 47 3.68 18.97 3.88
C ALA A 47 2.23 18.59 3.55
N ALA A 48 1.61 17.72 4.35
CA ALA A 48 0.25 17.28 4.08
C ALA A 48 -0.66 18.48 3.84
N SER A 49 -1.40 18.42 2.73
CA SER A 49 -2.36 19.45 2.38
C SER A 49 -3.70 19.06 2.98
N THR A 50 -4.33 19.99 3.69
CA THR A 50 -5.74 19.82 4.07
C THR A 50 -6.56 19.68 2.80
N VAL A 51 -7.44 18.67 2.76
CA VAL A 51 -8.43 18.57 1.68
C VAL A 51 -9.51 19.61 1.96
N SER A 52 -9.72 20.54 1.03
CA SER A 52 -10.64 21.67 1.25
C SER A 52 -12.01 21.17 1.66
N ASP A 53 -12.53 21.76 2.74
CA ASP A 53 -13.85 21.51 3.29
C ASP A 53 -14.12 20.03 3.63
N GLN A 54 -13.09 19.20 3.82
CA GLN A 54 -13.27 17.78 4.16
C GLN A 54 -12.76 17.50 5.58
N TYR A 55 -13.58 16.80 6.36
CA TYR A 55 -13.30 16.54 7.77
C TYR A 55 -13.64 15.11 8.15
N ILE A 56 -12.89 14.59 9.12
CA ILE A 56 -13.17 13.32 9.79
C ILE A 56 -13.85 13.64 11.13
N VAL A 57 -15.06 13.11 11.30
CA VAL A 57 -15.87 13.24 12.51
C VAL A 57 -15.79 11.92 13.26
N VAL A 58 -15.11 11.94 14.40
CA VAL A 58 -15.00 10.77 15.29
C VAL A 58 -16.07 10.89 16.36
N LEU A 59 -16.88 9.85 16.51
CA LEU A 59 -17.94 9.79 17.51
C LEU A 59 -17.45 9.08 18.77
N LYS A 60 -18.15 9.36 19.87
CA LYS A 60 -17.96 8.62 21.12
C LYS A 60 -18.42 7.18 20.92
N LYS A 61 -17.82 6.22 21.63
CA LYS A 61 -18.13 4.79 21.50
C LYS A 61 -19.61 4.50 21.74
N GLU A 62 -20.25 5.25 22.64
CA GLU A 62 -21.65 5.11 23.02
C GLU A 62 -22.62 5.66 21.96
N ALA A 63 -22.12 6.43 20.99
CA ALA A 63 -22.94 6.96 19.89
C ALA A 63 -23.44 5.87 18.95
N LEU A 64 -22.82 4.69 18.98
CA LEU A 64 -23.17 3.57 18.13
C LEU A 64 -23.28 2.30 18.98
N SER A 65 -24.51 1.86 19.24
CA SER A 65 -24.73 0.51 19.74
C SER A 65 -24.60 -0.47 18.57
N LEU A 66 -23.38 -0.90 18.29
CA LEU A 66 -23.10 -2.00 17.38
C LEU A 66 -22.87 -3.27 18.18
N SER A 67 -23.55 -4.35 17.81
CA SER A 67 -23.15 -5.66 18.30
C SER A 67 -21.85 -6.07 17.59
N ALA A 68 -20.91 -6.69 18.33
CA ALA A 68 -19.66 -7.20 17.76
C ALA A 68 -19.88 -8.31 16.71
N LEU A 69 -21.10 -8.85 16.61
CA LEU A 69 -21.49 -9.92 15.69
C LEU A 69 -22.14 -9.40 14.39
N GLU A 70 -22.29 -8.09 14.21
CA GLU A 70 -22.83 -7.54 12.97
C GLU A 70 -21.85 -7.66 11.81
N SER A 71 -22.35 -8.05 10.63
CA SER A 71 -21.55 -8.05 9.42
C SER A 71 -21.06 -6.63 9.07
N TYR A 72 -19.93 -6.53 8.37
CA TYR A 72 -19.38 -5.24 7.92
C TYR A 72 -20.43 -4.35 7.24
N VAL A 73 -21.24 -4.92 6.35
CA VAL A 73 -22.31 -4.19 5.64
C VAL A 73 -23.34 -3.61 6.62
N ARG A 74 -23.73 -4.36 7.66
CA ARG A 74 -24.69 -3.85 8.67
C ARG A 74 -24.09 -2.74 9.51
N GLN A 75 -22.83 -2.87 9.92
CA GLN A 75 -22.13 -1.81 10.66
C GLN A 75 -22.03 -0.53 9.83
N GLN A 76 -21.68 -0.65 8.54
CA GLN A 76 -21.66 0.45 7.58
C GLN A 76 -23.04 1.10 7.44
N SER A 77 -24.10 0.32 7.22
CA SER A 77 -25.47 0.86 7.09
C SER A 77 -25.96 1.58 8.35
N ARG A 78 -25.63 1.08 9.55
CA ARG A 78 -25.99 1.78 10.80
C ARG A 78 -25.21 3.07 10.97
N MET A 79 -23.91 3.05 10.69
CA MET A 79 -23.11 4.27 10.77
C MET A 79 -23.58 5.29 9.73
N GLN A 80 -23.94 4.87 8.52
CA GLN A 80 -24.57 5.70 7.50
C GLN A 80 -25.81 6.42 8.05
N GLN A 81 -26.74 5.70 8.68
CA GLN A 81 -27.95 6.29 9.27
C GLN A 81 -27.63 7.33 10.36
N VAL A 82 -26.65 7.05 11.22
CA VAL A 82 -26.24 7.99 12.27
C VAL A 82 -25.56 9.23 11.68
N ALA A 83 -24.69 9.05 10.69
CA ALA A 83 -24.07 10.16 9.97
C ALA A 83 -25.13 11.03 9.28
N GLU A 84 -26.06 10.43 8.55
CA GLU A 84 -27.18 11.12 7.90
C GLU A 84 -28.04 11.90 8.90
N GLN A 85 -28.35 11.34 10.07
CA GLN A 85 -29.12 12.05 11.10
C GLN A 85 -28.37 13.27 11.68
N LEU A 86 -27.04 13.17 11.83
CA LEU A 86 -26.21 14.29 12.27
C LEU A 86 -26.11 15.38 11.20
N LEU A 87 -26.01 14.97 9.93
CA LEU A 87 -25.91 15.84 8.77
C LEU A 87 -27.25 16.50 8.39
N GLN A 88 -28.40 15.86 8.62
CA GLN A 88 -29.73 16.44 8.38
C GLN A 88 -29.99 17.77 9.12
N ARG A 89 -29.29 17.99 10.23
CA ARG A 89 -29.38 19.24 11.02
C ARG A 89 -28.48 20.35 10.48
N LEU A 90 -27.75 20.08 9.40
CA LEU A 90 -26.80 20.94 8.73
C LEU A 90 -27.28 21.23 7.30
N LYS A 91 -26.59 22.11 6.57
CA LYS A 91 -26.96 22.49 5.20
C LYS A 91 -26.26 21.58 4.16
N THR A 92 -26.08 20.31 4.51
CA THR A 92 -25.37 19.30 3.72
C THR A 92 -26.32 18.44 2.89
N THR A 93 -25.83 17.86 1.81
CA THR A 93 -26.54 16.86 1.00
C THR A 93 -25.99 15.45 1.23
N PRO A 94 -26.69 14.38 0.80
CA PRO A 94 -26.17 13.01 0.92
C PRO A 94 -24.80 12.80 0.25
N GLU A 95 -24.49 13.55 -0.81
CA GLU A 95 -23.22 13.51 -1.53
C GLU A 95 -22.05 14.08 -0.71
N ASP A 96 -22.33 14.86 0.34
CA ASP A 96 -21.31 15.37 1.24
C ASP A 96 -20.78 14.28 2.18
N LEU A 97 -21.49 13.18 2.37
CA LEU A 97 -21.03 12.04 3.16
C LEU A 97 -20.12 11.14 2.32
N LEU A 98 -18.84 11.09 2.69
CA LEU A 98 -17.79 10.46 1.87
C LEU A 98 -17.49 9.02 2.30
N GLN A 99 -17.34 8.80 3.60
CA GLN A 99 -16.99 7.50 4.19
C GLN A 99 -17.67 7.33 5.55
N VAL A 100 -17.95 6.10 5.96
CA VAL A 100 -18.41 5.78 7.31
C VAL A 100 -17.59 4.65 7.93
N TYR A 101 -17.42 4.71 9.26
CA TYR A 101 -16.60 3.80 10.05
C TYR A 101 -17.40 3.28 11.23
N GLY A 102 -17.41 1.96 11.43
CA GLY A 102 -18.12 1.35 12.55
C GLY A 102 -17.33 0.25 13.25
N SER A 103 -16.26 -0.24 12.63
CA SER A 103 -15.53 -1.44 13.07
C SER A 103 -14.22 -1.10 13.75
N ALA A 104 -13.50 -0.09 13.24
CA ALA A 104 -12.32 0.49 13.89
C ALA A 104 -12.76 1.47 15.00
N PHE A 105 -13.62 2.41 14.67
CA PHE A 105 -14.32 3.29 15.63
C PHE A 105 -15.60 3.83 14.97
N PRO A 106 -16.59 4.31 15.75
CA PRO A 106 -17.76 4.97 15.18
C PRO A 106 -17.41 6.36 14.66
N GLY A 107 -17.65 6.63 13.39
CA GLY A 107 -17.31 7.91 12.77
C GLY A 107 -17.65 7.97 11.29
N PHE A 108 -17.37 9.12 10.68
CA PHE A 108 -17.55 9.33 9.25
C PHE A 108 -16.62 10.44 8.73
N ALA A 109 -16.42 10.48 7.42
CA ALA A 109 -15.81 11.62 6.75
C ALA A 109 -16.85 12.33 5.88
N ALA A 110 -16.86 13.66 5.90
CA ALA A 110 -17.82 14.45 5.15
C ALA A 110 -17.22 15.77 4.66
N ARG A 111 -17.84 16.34 3.62
CA ARG A 111 -17.65 17.72 3.21
C ARG A 111 -18.45 18.64 4.13
N LEU A 112 -17.79 19.56 4.80
CA LEU A 112 -18.36 20.42 5.84
C LEU A 112 -17.74 21.81 5.78
N SER A 113 -18.57 22.84 5.90
CA SER A 113 -18.10 24.20 6.12
C SER A 113 -17.56 24.38 7.55
N PRO A 114 -16.71 25.39 7.80
CA PRO A 114 -16.24 25.71 9.16
C PRO A 114 -17.38 25.94 10.18
N ALA A 115 -18.51 26.49 9.73
CA ALA A 115 -19.68 26.70 10.58
C ALA A 115 -20.34 25.38 10.99
N GLU A 116 -20.44 24.42 10.07
CA GLU A 116 -20.99 23.08 10.34
C GLU A 116 -20.09 22.27 11.26
N VAL A 117 -18.77 22.36 11.07
CA VAL A 117 -17.79 21.79 12.01
C VAL A 117 -17.97 22.35 13.42
N ALA A 118 -18.19 23.66 13.55
CA ALA A 118 -18.43 24.30 14.85
C ALA A 118 -19.73 23.81 15.52
N ILE A 119 -20.75 23.44 14.75
CA ILE A 119 -21.98 22.82 15.25
C ILE A 119 -21.71 21.38 15.71
N LEU A 120 -21.05 20.58 14.88
CA LEU A 120 -20.74 19.18 15.19
C LEU A 120 -19.86 19.03 16.43
N ARG A 121 -18.87 19.89 16.62
CA ARG A 121 -18.03 19.89 17.83
C ARG A 121 -18.80 20.11 19.14
N LYS A 122 -20.00 20.68 19.08
CA LYS A 122 -20.89 20.87 20.25
C LYS A 122 -21.87 19.72 20.43
N ASN A 123 -21.95 18.79 19.48
CA ASN A 123 -22.88 17.67 19.57
C ASN A 123 -22.38 16.66 20.61
N PRO A 124 -23.23 16.21 21.56
CA PRO A 124 -22.81 15.31 22.63
C PRO A 124 -22.34 13.93 22.15
N LEU A 125 -22.70 13.51 20.93
CA LEU A 125 -22.26 12.24 20.33
C LEU A 125 -20.87 12.33 19.68
N VAL A 126 -20.38 13.53 19.37
CA VAL A 126 -19.10 13.75 18.72
C VAL A 126 -17.99 13.74 19.78
N ALA A 127 -16.94 12.97 19.54
CA ALA A 127 -15.73 12.96 20.36
C ALA A 127 -14.79 14.09 19.92
N TYR A 128 -14.46 14.15 18.63
CA TYR A 128 -13.70 15.23 18.02
C TYR A 128 -13.93 15.31 16.52
N VAL A 129 -13.49 16.42 15.91
CA VAL A 129 -13.49 16.62 14.46
C VAL A 129 -12.13 17.15 14.05
N GLU A 130 -11.46 16.41 13.17
CA GLU A 130 -10.18 16.80 12.58
C GLU A 130 -10.30 17.07 11.07
N PRO A 131 -9.51 18.00 10.50
CA PRO A 131 -9.44 18.17 9.06
C PRO A 131 -8.91 16.91 8.38
N ASP A 132 -9.51 16.53 7.27
CA ASP A 132 -8.97 15.46 6.44
C ASP A 132 -7.76 15.97 5.66
N LYS A 133 -6.76 15.11 5.53
CA LYS A 133 -5.47 15.45 4.94
C LYS A 133 -5.16 14.49 3.82
N ILE A 134 -4.51 15.01 2.79
CA ILE A 134 -3.87 14.21 1.77
C ILE A 134 -2.35 14.33 1.93
N SER A 135 -1.69 13.18 1.99
CA SER A 135 -0.25 13.08 2.11
C SER A 135 0.32 12.34 0.91
N ASN A 136 1.54 12.70 0.52
CA ASN A 136 2.34 11.77 -0.28
C ASN A 136 2.92 10.75 0.70
N SER A 137 2.50 9.48 0.62
CA SER A 137 3.15 8.49 1.46
C SER A 137 4.62 8.37 1.03
N GLY A 138 5.51 8.33 2.02
CA GLY A 138 6.96 8.43 1.79
C GLY A 138 7.39 7.45 0.70
N ALA A 139 7.85 7.97 -0.44
CA ALA A 139 8.16 7.14 -1.58
C ALA A 139 9.39 6.26 -1.30
N ASP A 140 9.29 4.98 -1.64
CA ASP A 140 10.46 4.10 -1.74
C ASP A 140 11.33 4.53 -2.93
N GLN A 141 12.63 4.25 -2.81
CA GLN A 141 13.52 4.26 -3.96
C GLN A 141 13.46 2.88 -4.63
N LEU A 142 13.04 2.87 -5.89
CA LEU A 142 12.95 1.68 -6.72
C LEU A 142 14.07 1.70 -7.76
N ALA A 143 14.59 0.52 -8.12
CA ALA A 143 15.59 0.42 -9.19
C ALA A 143 15.00 0.90 -10.52
N SER A 144 15.67 1.83 -11.20
CA SER A 144 15.16 2.50 -12.41
C SER A 144 15.15 1.63 -13.68
N THR A 145 15.81 0.46 -13.68
CA THR A 145 16.12 -0.28 -14.92
C THR A 145 15.97 -1.81 -14.85
N THR A 146 15.38 -2.39 -13.80
CA THR A 146 15.40 -3.86 -13.60
C THR A 146 14.05 -4.46 -13.23
N GLN A 147 13.02 -4.25 -14.06
CA GLN A 147 11.93 -5.23 -14.11
C GLN A 147 12.48 -6.51 -14.72
N SER A 148 12.70 -7.52 -13.89
CA SER A 148 13.11 -8.84 -14.38
C SER A 148 11.91 -9.50 -15.08
N ALA A 149 12.16 -10.18 -16.20
CA ALA A 149 11.12 -10.86 -16.99
C ALA A 149 10.28 -11.83 -16.13
N ARG A 150 9.08 -12.18 -16.63
CA ARG A 150 8.05 -13.00 -15.95
C ARG A 150 8.54 -14.29 -15.28
N VAL A 151 9.70 -14.80 -15.68
CA VAL A 151 10.29 -16.02 -15.14
C VAL A 151 11.80 -15.79 -15.03
N ALA A 152 12.27 -15.41 -13.85
CA ALA A 152 13.70 -15.54 -13.54
C ALA A 152 14.07 -17.03 -13.62
N ALA A 153 15.23 -17.37 -14.19
CA ALA A 153 15.71 -18.74 -14.23
C ALA A 153 16.05 -19.21 -12.80
N GLY A 154 15.19 -20.05 -12.23
CA GLY A 154 15.31 -20.52 -10.86
C GLY A 154 14.64 -19.59 -9.83
N GLN A 155 14.39 -20.13 -8.64
CA GLN A 155 13.96 -19.36 -7.48
C GLN A 155 15.19 -18.77 -6.77
N GLU A 156 15.12 -17.48 -6.44
CA GLU A 156 16.08 -16.78 -5.62
C GLU A 156 15.54 -16.61 -4.19
N THR A 157 16.40 -16.69 -3.18
CA THR A 157 16.06 -16.24 -1.83
C THR A 157 16.64 -14.84 -1.62
N PRO A 158 15.83 -13.77 -1.60
CA PRO A 158 16.33 -12.43 -1.33
C PRO A 158 17.08 -12.39 0.00
N TRP A 159 18.19 -11.65 0.07
CA TRP A 159 19.06 -11.64 1.24
C TRP A 159 18.31 -11.31 2.54
N GLY A 160 17.32 -10.41 2.47
CA GLY A 160 16.53 -9.98 3.61
C GLY A 160 15.74 -11.13 4.23
N ILE A 161 15.24 -12.05 3.40
CA ILE A 161 14.54 -13.25 3.85
C ILE A 161 15.49 -14.13 4.66
N THR A 162 16.71 -14.36 4.16
CA THR A 162 17.75 -15.09 4.91
C THR A 162 18.12 -14.36 6.21
N TYR A 163 18.27 -13.03 6.17
CA TYR A 163 18.68 -12.21 7.31
C TYR A 163 17.69 -12.29 8.47
N VAL A 164 16.39 -12.29 8.19
CA VAL A 164 15.35 -12.40 9.22
C VAL A 164 15.08 -13.84 9.66
N GLY A 165 15.98 -14.79 9.38
CA GLY A 165 15.85 -16.18 9.82
C GLY A 165 15.31 -17.14 8.75
N GLY A 166 15.31 -16.75 7.48
CA GLY A 166 14.93 -17.59 6.35
C GLY A 166 13.42 -17.75 6.16
N SER A 167 13.06 -18.32 5.01
CA SER A 167 11.68 -18.64 4.66
C SER A 167 11.15 -19.87 5.40
N VAL A 168 9.85 -19.91 5.65
CA VAL A 168 9.11 -21.11 6.08
C VAL A 168 7.86 -21.28 5.22
N ASN A 169 7.58 -22.51 4.79
CA ASN A 169 6.33 -22.85 4.10
C ASN A 169 5.15 -22.66 5.06
N TYR A 170 4.31 -21.68 4.80
CA TYR A 170 3.17 -21.38 5.64
C TYR A 170 2.05 -22.40 5.47
N THR A 171 1.65 -23.06 6.56
CA THR A 171 0.63 -24.11 6.57
C THR A 171 -0.63 -23.70 7.35
N GLY A 172 -0.64 -22.50 7.94
CA GLY A 172 -1.78 -21.99 8.69
C GLY A 172 -2.92 -21.45 7.82
N SER A 173 -3.97 -20.99 8.49
CA SER A 173 -5.18 -20.41 7.86
C SER A 173 -5.31 -18.90 8.03
N ASN A 174 -4.34 -18.25 8.67
CA ASN A 174 -4.32 -16.78 8.78
C ASN A 174 -3.79 -16.16 7.49
N VAL A 175 -4.13 -14.90 7.28
CA VAL A 175 -3.81 -14.17 6.05
C VAL A 175 -3.04 -12.90 6.34
N ALA A 176 -2.34 -12.38 5.32
CA ALA A 176 -1.77 -11.05 5.35
C ALA A 176 -2.63 -10.08 4.54
N TYR A 177 -3.28 -9.14 5.22
CA TYR A 177 -3.90 -7.97 4.58
C TYR A 177 -2.82 -6.97 4.19
N VAL A 178 -2.76 -6.63 2.91
CA VAL A 178 -1.83 -5.62 2.38
C VAL A 178 -2.64 -4.34 2.16
N ILE A 179 -2.55 -3.42 3.12
CA ILE A 179 -3.23 -2.10 3.07
C ILE A 179 -2.35 -1.14 2.29
N ASP A 180 -2.56 -1.08 0.97
CA ASP A 180 -1.62 -0.49 0.02
C ASP A 180 -2.31 -0.07 -1.30
N SER A 181 -1.61 -0.15 -2.44
CA SER A 181 -2.10 0.13 -3.79
C SER A 181 -2.82 -1.06 -4.44
N GLY A 182 -3.08 -2.14 -3.72
CA GLY A 182 -3.68 -3.39 -4.22
C GLY A 182 -2.64 -4.49 -4.45
N ILE A 183 -3.02 -5.60 -5.08
CA ILE A 183 -2.08 -6.69 -5.46
C ILE A 183 -2.35 -7.11 -6.91
N GLU A 184 -1.31 -7.49 -7.66
CA GLU A 184 -1.48 -8.17 -8.95
C GLU A 184 -2.12 -9.55 -8.74
N LEU A 185 -3.39 -9.67 -9.11
CA LEU A 185 -4.24 -10.81 -8.74
C LEU A 185 -3.84 -12.13 -9.40
N THR A 186 -3.07 -12.06 -10.48
CA THR A 186 -2.63 -13.23 -11.27
C THR A 186 -1.11 -13.40 -11.26
N HIS A 187 -0.42 -12.81 -10.29
CA HIS A 187 1.02 -12.99 -10.15
C HIS A 187 1.34 -14.48 -9.92
N PRO A 188 2.21 -15.12 -10.73
CA PRO A 188 2.44 -16.57 -10.65
C PRO A 188 3.07 -17.01 -9.32
N ASP A 189 3.74 -16.08 -8.64
CA ASP A 189 4.48 -16.31 -7.41
C ASP A 189 3.69 -15.93 -6.13
N LEU A 190 2.40 -15.61 -6.24
CA LEU A 190 1.56 -15.19 -5.10
C LEU A 190 0.25 -15.97 -5.03
N LYS A 191 -0.20 -16.25 -3.80
CA LYS A 191 -1.54 -16.77 -3.51
C LYS A 191 -2.46 -15.64 -3.07
N VAL A 192 -3.06 -14.94 -4.03
CA VAL A 192 -3.93 -13.78 -3.77
C VAL A 192 -5.38 -14.20 -3.60
N ASP A 193 -6.02 -13.80 -2.50
CA ASP A 193 -7.47 -13.96 -2.30
C ASP A 193 -8.18 -12.61 -2.50
N SER A 194 -8.56 -12.35 -3.76
CA SER A 194 -9.28 -11.13 -4.13
C SER A 194 -10.73 -11.11 -3.66
N THR A 195 -11.31 -12.27 -3.30
CA THR A 195 -12.70 -12.36 -2.82
C THR A 195 -12.87 -11.77 -1.42
N LYS A 196 -11.79 -11.70 -0.65
CA LYS A 196 -11.70 -11.01 0.65
C LYS A 196 -11.13 -9.59 0.56
N GLY A 197 -10.80 -9.13 -0.64
CA GLY A 197 -10.16 -7.84 -0.86
C GLY A 197 -11.14 -6.67 -0.73
N TYR A 198 -10.58 -5.47 -0.57
CA TYR A 198 -11.34 -4.22 -0.51
C TYR A 198 -10.69 -3.12 -1.33
N SER A 199 -11.50 -2.27 -1.95
CA SER A 199 -11.06 -1.02 -2.57
C SER A 199 -11.89 0.14 -2.05
N VAL A 200 -11.21 1.22 -1.64
CA VAL A 200 -11.85 2.48 -1.24
C VAL A 200 -12.51 3.16 -2.43
N PHE A 201 -11.96 2.98 -3.64
CA PHE A 201 -12.46 3.58 -4.86
C PHE A 201 -13.76 2.89 -5.31
N LYS A 202 -14.79 3.68 -5.60
CA LYS A 202 -16.12 3.13 -5.98
C LYS A 202 -16.39 3.14 -7.48
N PHE A 203 -15.56 3.86 -8.25
CA PHE A 203 -15.76 4.08 -9.69
C PHE A 203 -14.49 3.81 -10.51
N GLY A 204 -14.67 3.59 -11.81
CA GLY A 204 -13.57 3.40 -12.76
C GLY A 204 -12.73 2.14 -12.53
N ALA A 205 -11.57 2.08 -13.17
CA ALA A 205 -10.66 0.93 -13.10
C ALA A 205 -10.15 0.65 -11.67
N HIS A 206 -9.99 1.71 -10.86
CA HIS A 206 -9.52 1.63 -9.48
C HIS A 206 -10.54 1.01 -8.51
N ARG A 207 -11.80 0.80 -8.93
CA ARG A 207 -12.79 0.03 -8.15
C ARG A 207 -12.32 -1.40 -7.87
N SER A 208 -11.53 -1.98 -8.77
CA SER A 208 -10.93 -3.29 -8.53
C SER A 208 -9.83 -3.22 -7.46
N VAL A 209 -9.55 -4.36 -6.81
CA VAL A 209 -8.45 -4.51 -5.84
C VAL A 209 -7.10 -4.78 -6.52
N LYS A 210 -7.07 -4.67 -7.85
CA LYS A 210 -5.87 -4.89 -8.65
C LYS A 210 -4.85 -3.77 -8.41
N ASP A 211 -3.60 -4.17 -8.32
CA ASP A 211 -2.47 -3.25 -8.32
C ASP A 211 -2.19 -2.70 -9.73
N PHE A 212 -2.23 -1.37 -9.87
CA PHE A 212 -1.83 -0.67 -11.10
C PHE A 212 -0.46 -0.01 -10.96
N ASP A 213 0.01 0.12 -9.73
CA ASP A 213 1.21 0.83 -9.36
C ASP A 213 2.40 -0.14 -9.25
N GLY A 214 2.22 -1.23 -8.50
CA GLY A 214 3.18 -2.31 -8.28
C GLY A 214 3.68 -2.40 -6.83
N HIS A 215 3.48 -1.35 -6.02
CA HIS A 215 3.96 -1.30 -4.64
C HIS A 215 3.34 -2.38 -3.73
N GLY A 216 2.02 -2.53 -3.70
CA GLY A 216 1.40 -3.56 -2.88
C GLY A 216 1.75 -4.99 -3.34
N THR A 217 2.04 -5.18 -4.64
CA THR A 217 2.58 -6.45 -5.15
C THR A 217 4.01 -6.72 -4.64
N LEU A 218 4.88 -5.69 -4.53
CA LEU A 218 6.20 -5.83 -3.90
C LEU A 218 6.09 -6.25 -2.44
N VAL A 219 5.22 -5.58 -1.68
CA VAL A 219 4.95 -5.90 -0.28
C VAL A 219 4.50 -7.36 -0.13
N ALA A 220 3.52 -7.79 -0.93
CA ALA A 220 2.99 -9.14 -0.87
C ALA A 220 4.05 -10.22 -1.09
N GLY A 221 5.02 -10.01 -1.98
CA GLY A 221 6.09 -10.96 -2.26
C GLY A 221 7.06 -11.16 -1.10
N ILE A 222 7.46 -10.09 -0.42
CA ILE A 222 8.35 -10.19 0.75
C ILE A 222 7.67 -10.99 1.86
N ILE A 223 6.36 -10.77 2.05
CA ILE A 223 5.58 -11.49 3.05
C ILE A 223 5.43 -12.97 2.67
N ALA A 224 4.99 -13.25 1.45
CA ALA A 224 4.35 -14.54 1.13
C ALA A 224 4.62 -15.12 -0.27
N ALA A 225 5.63 -14.64 -1.01
CA ALA A 225 5.98 -15.27 -2.29
C ALA A 225 6.18 -16.79 -2.13
N ILE A 226 5.67 -17.54 -3.09
CA ILE A 226 5.53 -18.99 -3.00
C ILE A 226 6.92 -19.64 -3.06
N ASN A 227 7.19 -20.61 -2.18
CA ASN A 227 8.38 -21.45 -2.33
C ASN A 227 8.16 -22.44 -3.49
N ASN A 228 8.83 -22.20 -4.62
CA ASN A 228 8.69 -22.93 -5.87
C ASN A 228 10.02 -22.92 -6.65
N THR A 229 10.00 -23.12 -7.97
CA THR A 229 11.21 -23.22 -8.81
C THR A 229 11.55 -21.94 -9.59
N THR A 230 10.84 -20.83 -9.34
CA THR A 230 10.94 -19.57 -10.07
C THR A 230 10.86 -18.38 -9.12
N GLY A 231 11.25 -17.19 -9.58
CA GLY A 231 10.93 -15.97 -8.87
C GLY A 231 11.67 -15.79 -7.55
N VAL A 232 10.94 -15.40 -6.51
CA VAL A 232 11.48 -15.18 -5.16
C VAL A 232 10.71 -16.02 -4.14
N VAL A 233 11.11 -15.98 -2.87
CA VAL A 233 10.37 -16.62 -1.78
C VAL A 233 10.14 -15.63 -0.66
N GLY A 234 8.94 -15.63 -0.06
CA GLY A 234 8.59 -14.77 1.06
C GLY A 234 8.97 -15.38 2.41
N VAL A 235 8.88 -14.58 3.49
CA VAL A 235 9.15 -15.07 4.85
C VAL A 235 8.16 -16.16 5.26
N ALA A 236 6.85 -15.92 5.06
CA ALA A 236 5.76 -16.87 5.25
C ALA A 236 5.31 -17.42 3.89
N ALA A 237 6.19 -18.20 3.25
CA ALA A 237 6.04 -18.61 1.85
C ALA A 237 4.71 -19.33 1.59
N GLY A 238 3.99 -18.88 0.57
CA GLY A 238 2.71 -19.45 0.16
C GLY A 238 1.51 -19.08 1.03
N ALA A 239 1.68 -18.20 2.02
CA ALA A 239 0.57 -17.65 2.77
C ALA A 239 -0.39 -16.88 1.84
N THR A 240 -1.67 -16.84 2.21
CA THR A 240 -2.66 -16.07 1.46
C THR A 240 -2.51 -14.59 1.75
N VAL A 241 -2.38 -13.78 0.70
CA VAL A 241 -2.37 -12.31 0.76
C VAL A 241 -3.71 -11.75 0.29
N VAL A 242 -4.21 -10.73 0.99
CA VAL A 242 -5.50 -10.10 0.72
C VAL A 242 -5.28 -8.62 0.38
N PRO A 243 -5.67 -8.15 -0.82
CA PRO A 243 -5.47 -6.76 -1.21
C PRO A 243 -6.48 -5.83 -0.55
N VAL A 244 -5.99 -4.78 0.11
CA VAL A 244 -6.81 -3.68 0.65
C VAL A 244 -6.30 -2.37 0.01
N LYS A 245 -6.93 -1.99 -1.10
CA LYS A 245 -6.51 -0.86 -1.93
C LYS A 245 -7.03 0.46 -1.33
N VAL A 246 -6.13 1.24 -0.74
CA VAL A 246 -6.42 2.56 -0.13
C VAL A 246 -5.81 3.72 -0.91
N CYS A 247 -4.95 3.43 -1.89
CA CYS A 247 -4.37 4.44 -2.77
C CYS A 247 -4.33 3.93 -4.22
N ALA A 248 -4.36 4.87 -5.17
CA ALA A 248 -4.22 4.55 -6.59
C ALA A 248 -2.75 4.36 -6.96
N ALA A 249 -1.89 5.16 -6.34
CA ALA A 249 -0.44 5.07 -6.25
C ALA A 249 -0.05 5.51 -4.83
N PRO A 250 1.01 4.96 -4.22
CA PRO A 250 1.42 5.31 -2.85
C PRO A 250 1.73 6.80 -2.71
N THR A 251 2.05 7.48 -3.81
CA THR A 251 2.33 8.92 -3.81
C THR A 251 1.17 9.80 -3.37
N LYS A 252 -0.08 9.33 -3.22
CA LYS A 252 -1.20 10.12 -2.68
C LYS A 252 -2.16 9.26 -1.85
N VAL A 253 -2.25 9.55 -0.56
CA VAL A 253 -3.13 8.88 0.41
C VAL A 253 -3.98 9.92 1.13
N VAL A 254 -5.30 9.75 1.11
CA VAL A 254 -6.26 10.56 1.87
C VAL A 254 -6.55 9.84 3.18
N ASN A 255 -6.51 10.54 4.31
CA ASN A 255 -6.65 9.90 5.62
C ASN A 255 -8.00 9.19 5.79
N SER A 256 -9.10 9.78 5.31
CA SER A 256 -10.42 9.12 5.35
C SER A 256 -10.47 7.78 4.59
N ASP A 257 -9.93 7.73 3.37
CA ASP A 257 -9.85 6.50 2.58
C ASP A 257 -8.94 5.46 3.27
N PHE A 258 -7.82 5.91 3.84
CA PHE A 258 -6.92 5.04 4.58
C PHE A 258 -7.60 4.42 5.80
N ILE A 259 -8.32 5.22 6.58
CA ILE A 259 -9.14 4.75 7.70
C ILE A 259 -10.21 3.78 7.21
N ALA A 260 -10.84 4.01 6.06
CA ALA A 260 -11.83 3.09 5.50
C ALA A 260 -11.23 1.69 5.21
N GLY A 261 -10.00 1.62 4.70
CA GLY A 261 -9.28 0.36 4.52
C GLY A 261 -8.96 -0.35 5.84
N ILE A 262 -8.45 0.38 6.83
CA ILE A 262 -8.18 -0.15 8.18
C ILE A 262 -9.48 -0.65 8.83
N ASN A 263 -10.56 0.11 8.71
CA ASN A 263 -11.88 -0.22 9.20
C ASN A 263 -12.45 -1.49 8.53
N PHE A 264 -12.20 -1.70 7.24
CA PHE A 264 -12.55 -2.95 6.56
C PHE A 264 -11.83 -4.16 7.17
N VAL A 265 -10.52 -4.06 7.41
CA VAL A 265 -9.75 -5.15 8.05
C VAL A 265 -10.22 -5.38 9.48
N ALA A 266 -10.52 -4.33 10.23
CA ALA A 266 -11.05 -4.42 11.60
C ALA A 266 -12.41 -5.14 11.69
N ALA A 267 -13.14 -5.26 10.58
CA ALA A 267 -14.42 -5.95 10.49
C ALA A 267 -14.32 -7.40 10.01
N ASN A 268 -13.33 -7.69 9.16
CA ASN A 268 -13.26 -8.95 8.41
C ASN A 268 -12.04 -9.83 8.78
N GLY A 269 -11.00 -9.22 9.34
CA GLY A 269 -9.85 -9.94 9.88
C GLY A 269 -10.19 -10.63 11.20
N LYS A 270 -9.39 -11.64 11.55
CA LYS A 270 -9.51 -12.39 12.81
C LYS A 270 -8.19 -12.40 13.58
N PRO A 271 -8.21 -12.75 14.88
CA PRO A 271 -6.98 -12.91 15.65
C PRO A 271 -5.96 -13.81 14.95
N GLY A 272 -4.71 -13.34 14.90
CA GLY A 272 -3.62 -14.04 14.22
C GLY A 272 -3.45 -13.73 12.73
N ASP A 273 -4.39 -13.03 12.09
CA ASP A 273 -4.14 -12.38 10.80
C ASP A 273 -3.13 -11.23 10.99
N VAL A 274 -2.47 -10.84 9.90
CA VAL A 274 -1.52 -9.73 9.87
C VAL A 274 -2.03 -8.63 8.94
N ALA A 275 -1.88 -7.37 9.35
CA ALA A 275 -2.06 -6.20 8.50
C ALA A 275 -0.71 -5.53 8.27
N ASN A 276 -0.25 -5.54 7.02
CA ASN A 276 0.92 -4.78 6.60
C ASN A 276 0.49 -3.37 6.18
N ILE A 277 1.09 -2.35 6.79
CA ILE A 277 0.85 -0.95 6.50
C ILE A 277 2.19 -0.28 6.15
N SER A 278 2.62 -0.48 4.90
CA SER A 278 3.83 0.17 4.35
C SER A 278 3.53 1.55 3.78
N LEU A 279 2.64 2.29 4.46
CA LEU A 279 2.20 3.63 4.07
C LEU A 279 2.25 4.54 5.31
N GLY A 280 2.67 5.78 5.10
CA GLY A 280 2.63 6.83 6.10
C GLY A 280 1.86 8.05 5.61
N VAL A 281 1.16 8.71 6.51
CA VAL A 281 0.52 10.01 6.30
C VAL A 281 1.00 10.98 7.38
N ALA A 282 0.75 12.28 7.19
CA ALA A 282 0.98 13.23 8.28
C ALA A 282 0.15 12.86 9.51
N ALA A 283 0.69 13.17 10.69
CA ALA A 283 0.07 12.87 11.98
C ALA A 283 -1.45 13.17 12.00
N SER A 284 -2.20 12.14 12.39
CA SER A 284 -3.66 12.11 12.46
C SER A 284 -4.08 11.18 13.59
N ASP A 285 -4.78 11.75 14.57
CA ASP A 285 -5.22 10.98 15.74
C ASP A 285 -6.30 9.96 15.32
N ALA A 286 -7.09 10.26 14.28
CA ALA A 286 -8.06 9.33 13.74
C ALA A 286 -7.40 8.11 13.06
N VAL A 287 -6.30 8.30 12.31
CA VAL A 287 -5.54 7.18 11.71
C VAL A 287 -4.92 6.32 12.82
N ASP A 288 -4.28 6.93 13.81
CA ASP A 288 -3.66 6.23 14.93
C ASP A 288 -4.71 5.43 15.73
N GLN A 289 -5.86 6.05 16.03
CA GLN A 289 -6.97 5.37 16.69
C GLN A 289 -7.50 4.18 15.88
N ALA A 290 -7.57 4.29 14.55
CA ALA A 290 -8.02 3.21 13.68
C ALA A 290 -7.12 1.98 13.78
N VAL A 291 -5.80 2.17 13.68
CA VAL A 291 -4.84 1.05 13.72
C VAL A 291 -4.72 0.44 15.11
N ILE A 292 -4.81 1.23 16.17
CA ILE A 292 -4.80 0.71 17.55
C ILE A 292 -6.04 -0.15 17.78
N SER A 293 -7.20 0.29 17.27
CA SER A 293 -8.45 -0.47 17.38
C SER A 293 -8.44 -1.75 16.54
N LEU A 294 -7.78 -1.73 15.38
CA LEU A 294 -7.50 -2.92 14.58
C LEU A 294 -6.63 -3.91 15.37
N ALA A 295 -5.52 -3.46 15.92
CA ALA A 295 -4.56 -4.30 16.65
C ALA A 295 -5.17 -4.90 17.93
N ALA A 296 -6.00 -4.14 18.63
CA ALA A 296 -6.74 -4.57 19.82
C ALA A 296 -7.73 -5.72 19.53
N LYS A 297 -8.08 -6.01 18.27
CA LYS A 297 -8.89 -7.17 17.87
C LYS A 297 -8.06 -8.45 17.70
N GLY A 298 -6.76 -8.42 18.03
CA GLY A 298 -5.86 -9.57 17.93
C GLY A 298 -5.21 -9.75 16.56
N ILE A 299 -5.38 -8.77 15.66
CA ILE A 299 -4.71 -8.74 14.37
C ILE A 299 -3.34 -8.11 14.60
N PHE A 300 -2.27 -8.75 14.12
CA PHE A 300 -0.94 -8.15 14.23
C PHE A 300 -0.78 -7.09 13.15
N VAL A 301 -0.28 -5.91 13.51
CA VAL A 301 -0.08 -4.80 12.60
C VAL A 301 1.40 -4.50 12.54
N ALA A 302 1.96 -4.47 11.34
CA ALA A 302 3.29 -3.91 11.09
C ALA A 302 3.13 -2.60 10.30
N ALA A 303 3.75 -1.53 10.77
CA ALA A 303 3.72 -0.22 10.14
C ALA A 303 5.14 0.29 9.84
N SER A 304 5.31 1.01 8.74
CA SER A 304 6.60 1.61 8.41
C SER A 304 6.92 2.81 9.30
N ALA A 305 8.17 2.93 9.74
CA ALA A 305 8.67 4.14 10.43
C ALA A 305 8.63 5.38 9.52
N GLY A 306 8.59 5.15 8.21
CA GLY A 306 8.61 6.17 7.15
C GLY A 306 10.00 6.46 6.62
N ASN A 307 10.05 7.16 5.49
CA ASN A 307 11.30 7.49 4.79
C ASN A 307 11.60 9.00 4.87
N THR A 308 12.83 9.37 5.21
CA THR A 308 13.34 10.73 5.15
C THR A 308 13.51 11.14 3.69
N ASN A 309 12.50 11.81 3.13
CA ASN A 309 12.60 12.37 1.80
C ASN A 309 13.13 13.79 1.89
N VAL A 310 14.13 14.12 1.06
CA VAL A 310 14.69 15.47 0.96
C VAL A 310 13.55 16.45 0.66
N GLY A 311 13.39 17.47 1.50
CA GLY A 311 12.35 18.50 1.36
C GLY A 311 11.04 18.25 2.13
N SER A 312 10.85 17.07 2.74
CA SER A 312 9.65 16.75 3.53
C SER A 312 9.66 17.32 4.96
N GLY A 313 10.85 17.55 5.53
CA GLY A 313 11.03 17.87 6.95
C GLY A 313 10.73 16.69 7.90
N VAL A 314 10.37 15.53 7.36
CA VAL A 314 10.07 14.31 8.12
C VAL A 314 11.35 13.51 8.30
N THR A 315 11.76 13.36 9.55
CA THR A 315 12.94 12.57 9.93
C THR A 315 12.67 11.60 11.07
N ASN A 316 11.54 11.75 11.76
CA ASN A 316 11.21 10.97 12.94
C ASN A 316 9.83 10.32 12.81
N ALA A 317 9.73 9.04 13.18
CA ALA A 317 8.50 8.25 13.13
C ALA A 317 7.35 8.89 13.96
N ASN A 318 7.67 9.66 15.00
CA ASN A 318 6.66 10.41 15.78
C ASN A 318 5.88 11.46 14.97
N GLN A 319 6.36 11.84 13.79
CA GLN A 319 5.73 12.82 12.91
C GLN A 319 4.76 12.17 11.91
N ILE A 320 4.73 10.84 11.83
CA ILE A 320 4.01 10.07 10.81
C ILE A 320 2.95 9.19 11.48
N SER A 321 1.76 9.15 10.90
CA SER A 321 0.74 8.16 11.24
C SER A 321 0.70 7.06 10.17
N PRO A 322 0.56 5.78 10.53
CA PRO A 322 0.40 5.27 11.89
C PRO A 322 1.70 5.01 12.66
N ALA A 323 2.89 5.36 12.12
CA ALA A 323 4.17 5.04 12.75
C ALA A 323 4.28 5.49 14.22
N ARG A 324 3.69 6.64 14.58
CA ARG A 324 3.63 7.19 15.94
C ARG A 324 2.67 6.45 16.89
N ALA A 325 1.79 5.61 16.37
CA ALA A 325 0.85 4.85 17.17
C ALA A 325 1.57 3.78 17.98
N ASN A 326 1.03 3.47 19.16
CA ASN A 326 1.57 2.45 20.05
C ASN A 326 0.40 1.66 20.65
N GLY A 327 0.53 0.33 20.69
CA GLY A 327 -0.51 -0.53 21.22
C GLY A 327 -0.15 -2.01 21.17
N PRO A 328 -0.93 -2.88 21.84
CA PRO A 328 -0.70 -4.32 21.75
C PRO A 328 -0.86 -4.78 20.30
N ASN A 329 -0.01 -5.72 19.88
CA ASN A 329 0.02 -6.27 18.52
C ASN A 329 0.34 -5.25 17.41
N PHE A 330 0.83 -4.05 17.73
CA PHE A 330 1.26 -3.05 16.75
C PHE A 330 2.79 -2.91 16.81
N TYR A 331 3.45 -3.01 15.66
CA TYR A 331 4.90 -2.99 15.54
C TYR A 331 5.35 -2.01 14.47
N THR A 332 6.20 -1.05 14.83
CA THR A 332 6.77 -0.07 13.91
C THR A 332 8.16 -0.52 13.43
N ALA A 333 8.38 -0.44 12.12
CA ALA A 333 9.57 -0.97 11.45
C ALA A 333 10.49 0.12 10.88
N SER A 334 11.72 0.23 11.40
CA SER A 334 12.81 0.96 10.74
C SER A 334 13.59 0.06 9.78
N GLY A 335 14.49 0.65 8.98
CA GLY A 335 15.22 -0.04 7.93
C GLY A 335 16.73 -0.16 8.16
N HIS A 336 17.33 -1.27 7.74
CA HIS A 336 18.79 -1.44 7.65
C HIS A 336 19.24 -2.18 6.38
N ASP A 337 20.55 -2.10 6.09
CA ASP A 337 21.20 -2.80 4.98
C ASP A 337 21.70 -4.21 5.35
N ASN A 338 22.31 -4.92 4.40
CA ASN A 338 22.78 -6.29 4.62
C ASN A 338 23.95 -6.44 5.62
N LYS A 339 24.55 -5.33 6.07
CA LYS A 339 25.57 -5.30 7.12
C LYS A 339 24.97 -4.94 8.48
N GLY A 340 23.67 -4.67 8.55
CA GLY A 340 23.00 -4.18 9.75
C GLY A 340 23.29 -2.71 10.04
N VAL A 341 23.71 -1.93 9.03
CA VAL A 341 23.85 -0.48 9.12
C VAL A 341 22.47 0.15 8.89
N PHE A 342 22.09 1.09 9.73
CA PHE A 342 20.83 1.83 9.62
C PHE A 342 20.70 2.46 8.22
N ALA A 343 19.53 2.29 7.59
CA ALA A 343 19.32 2.77 6.24
C ALA A 343 19.22 4.30 6.23
N THR A 344 19.97 4.96 5.34
CA THR A 344 20.07 6.43 5.30
C THR A 344 18.73 7.13 5.14
N ILE A 345 17.77 6.51 4.45
CA ILE A 345 16.44 7.10 4.28
C ILE A 345 15.45 6.69 5.36
N SER A 346 15.77 5.82 6.32
CA SER A 346 14.81 5.41 7.35
C SER A 346 14.60 6.54 8.34
N CYS A 347 13.34 6.82 8.72
CA CYS A 347 13.09 7.69 9.87
C CYS A 347 13.59 7.02 11.16
N VAL A 348 14.02 7.85 12.11
CA VAL A 348 14.46 7.45 13.45
C VAL A 348 13.32 7.59 14.48
N GLY A 349 13.59 7.29 15.75
CA GLY A 349 12.66 7.51 16.86
C GLY A 349 12.35 6.22 17.62
N ASN A 350 12.94 6.07 18.79
CA ASN A 350 12.71 4.95 19.68
C ASN A 350 12.31 5.45 21.10
N PRO A 351 11.02 5.40 21.49
CA PRO A 351 9.84 4.99 20.70
C PRO A 351 9.49 5.98 19.55
N PRO A 352 8.70 5.57 18.54
CA PRO A 352 7.81 4.40 18.48
C PRO A 352 8.39 3.16 17.78
N ILE A 353 9.63 3.18 17.28
CA ILE A 353 10.19 2.05 16.55
C ILE A 353 10.39 0.84 17.47
N ASP A 354 9.81 -0.29 17.09
CA ASP A 354 9.93 -1.55 17.82
C ASP A 354 11.10 -2.39 17.30
N PHE A 355 11.27 -2.46 15.98
CA PHE A 355 12.30 -3.26 15.33
C PHE A 355 12.82 -2.62 14.06
N SER A 356 14.07 -2.90 13.74
CA SER A 356 14.63 -2.70 12.41
C SER A 356 14.60 -4.00 11.59
N ALA A 357 14.37 -3.90 10.29
CA ALA A 357 14.39 -5.02 9.35
C ALA A 357 15.03 -4.65 7.99
N PRO A 358 15.35 -5.63 7.13
CA PRO A 358 15.94 -5.40 5.81
C PRO A 358 15.15 -4.40 4.95
N ALA A 359 15.80 -3.31 4.57
CA ALA A 359 15.19 -2.19 3.83
C ALA A 359 15.96 -1.74 2.58
N VAL A 360 17.15 -2.30 2.34
CA VAL A 360 18.05 -1.88 1.26
C VAL A 360 18.28 -3.03 0.28
N ASN A 361 18.10 -2.78 -1.01
CA ASN A 361 18.27 -3.75 -2.09
C ASN A 361 17.48 -5.06 -1.86
N VAL A 362 16.18 -4.93 -1.58
CA VAL A 362 15.27 -6.06 -1.36
C VAL A 362 14.49 -6.35 -2.64
N LYS A 363 14.75 -7.53 -3.23
CA LYS A 363 14.05 -8.01 -4.43
C LYS A 363 12.72 -8.66 -4.06
N SER A 364 11.67 -8.36 -4.81
CA SER A 364 10.34 -8.94 -4.62
C SER A 364 9.52 -9.02 -5.91
N THR A 365 8.32 -9.60 -5.84
CA THR A 365 7.33 -9.68 -6.91
C THR A 365 6.88 -8.29 -7.37
N TYR A 366 6.52 -8.12 -8.64
CA TYR A 366 6.07 -6.85 -9.21
C TYR A 366 4.98 -7.04 -10.25
N LYS A 367 4.25 -5.96 -10.57
CA LYS A 367 3.14 -6.00 -11.53
C LYS A 367 3.53 -6.61 -12.89
N GLY A 368 2.57 -7.20 -13.58
CA GLY A 368 2.81 -7.90 -14.84
C GLY A 368 3.46 -9.28 -14.69
N GLY A 369 3.54 -9.80 -13.46
CA GLY A 369 4.16 -11.09 -13.13
C GLY A 369 5.69 -11.05 -13.07
N GLY A 370 6.28 -9.85 -12.97
CA GLY A 370 7.73 -9.64 -12.96
C GLY A 370 8.28 -9.52 -11.54
N TYR A 371 9.53 -9.06 -11.43
CA TYR A 371 10.20 -8.82 -10.16
C TYR A 371 10.92 -7.49 -10.21
N LEU A 372 11.02 -6.81 -9.06
CA LEU A 372 11.71 -5.52 -8.94
C LEU A 372 12.42 -5.45 -7.58
N THR A 373 13.50 -4.66 -7.53
CA THR A 373 14.26 -4.41 -6.30
C THR A 373 13.89 -3.04 -5.72
N ILE A 374 13.46 -3.05 -4.47
CA ILE A 374 13.41 -1.86 -3.61
C ILE A 374 14.85 -1.53 -3.23
N THR A 375 15.42 -0.45 -3.76
CA THR A 375 16.81 -0.08 -3.49
C THR A 375 16.93 0.48 -2.08
N GLN A 376 15.97 1.28 -1.64
CA GLN A 376 15.83 1.71 -0.25
C GLN A 376 14.37 1.99 0.11
N GLY A 377 13.90 1.51 1.26
CA GLY A 377 12.55 1.80 1.75
C GLY A 377 12.14 1.01 2.99
N THR A 378 11.57 1.69 3.99
CA THR A 378 11.00 1.04 5.21
C THR A 378 9.79 0.15 4.88
N THR A 379 9.22 0.26 3.68
CA THR A 379 8.26 -0.71 3.12
C THR A 379 8.76 -2.14 3.20
N ALA A 380 10.01 -2.39 2.79
CA ALA A 380 10.57 -3.73 2.80
C ALA A 380 10.77 -4.24 4.23
N ALA A 381 11.20 -3.37 5.15
CA ALA A 381 11.32 -3.73 6.57
C ALA A 381 9.97 -4.16 7.17
N THR A 382 8.93 -3.36 6.91
CA THR A 382 7.55 -3.61 7.35
C THR A 382 7.02 -4.95 6.82
N ALA A 383 7.30 -5.25 5.55
CA ALA A 383 6.88 -6.51 4.93
C ALA A 383 7.62 -7.73 5.50
N HIS A 384 8.91 -7.59 5.85
CA HIS A 384 9.62 -8.66 6.57
C HIS A 384 9.00 -8.92 7.94
N LEU A 385 8.73 -7.87 8.74
CA LEU A 385 8.08 -8.03 10.05
C LEU A 385 6.69 -8.66 9.93
N SER A 386 5.90 -8.24 8.93
CA SER A 386 4.60 -8.85 8.64
C SER A 386 4.72 -10.35 8.36
N GLY A 387 5.71 -10.75 7.57
CA GLY A 387 5.99 -12.15 7.29
C GLY A 387 6.44 -12.93 8.54
N ILE A 388 7.27 -12.34 9.40
CA ILE A 388 7.67 -12.94 10.69
C ILE A 388 6.45 -13.15 11.59
N LEU A 389 5.64 -12.11 11.77
CA LEU A 389 4.42 -12.14 12.59
C LEU A 389 3.48 -13.26 12.13
N LEU A 390 3.28 -13.38 10.81
CA LEU A 390 2.43 -14.42 10.26
C LEU A 390 3.04 -15.82 10.46
N ALA A 391 4.34 -15.98 10.21
CA ALA A 391 5.05 -17.25 10.34
C ALA A 391 5.08 -17.77 11.78
N ASN A 392 5.23 -16.87 12.75
CA ASN A 392 5.41 -17.21 14.17
C ASN A 392 4.13 -17.06 15.02
N GLY A 393 3.02 -16.63 14.43
CA GLY A 393 1.79 -16.35 15.19
C GLY A 393 1.93 -15.17 16.16
N GLY A 394 2.67 -14.13 15.76
CA GLY A 394 2.78 -12.87 16.49
C GLY A 394 4.11 -12.60 17.19
N THR A 395 5.04 -13.55 17.19
CA THR A 395 6.34 -13.39 17.86
C THR A 395 7.43 -12.92 16.90
N ILE A 396 8.08 -11.81 17.25
CA ILE A 396 9.33 -11.34 16.63
C ILE A 396 10.44 -11.47 17.68
N TYR A 397 11.57 -12.09 17.32
CA TYR A 397 12.76 -12.16 18.16
C TYR A 397 13.70 -10.99 17.84
N ALA A 398 14.43 -10.49 18.84
CA ALA A 398 15.47 -9.48 18.65
C ALA A 398 16.84 -10.17 18.48
N LYS A 399 17.55 -9.89 17.38
CA LYS A 399 18.88 -10.45 17.10
C LYS A 399 19.95 -9.37 16.93
N GLY A 400 20.37 -8.86 18.08
CA GLY A 400 21.29 -7.72 18.16
C GLY A 400 20.63 -6.44 17.66
N PHE A 401 21.45 -5.43 17.41
CA PHE A 401 21.00 -4.09 17.08
C PHE A 401 21.59 -3.63 15.75
N VAL A 402 20.95 -2.62 15.15
CA VAL A 402 21.53 -1.88 14.03
C VAL A 402 22.75 -1.07 14.49
N THR A 403 23.59 -0.72 13.53
CA THR A 403 24.73 0.19 13.75
C THR A 403 24.50 1.50 13.00
N ASN A 404 25.15 2.57 13.47
CA ASN A 404 25.02 3.92 12.92
C ASN A 404 23.57 4.45 12.92
N ASP A 405 22.82 4.13 13.97
CA ASP A 405 21.51 4.72 14.20
C ASP A 405 21.67 6.23 14.49
N PRO A 406 21.10 7.13 13.67
CA PRO A 406 21.35 8.57 13.78
C PRO A 406 20.86 9.20 15.09
N ASP A 407 19.88 8.61 15.78
CA ASP A 407 19.37 9.14 17.05
C ASP A 407 20.15 8.64 18.29
N GLY A 408 21.14 7.77 18.08
CA GLY A 408 21.99 7.21 19.12
C GLY A 408 21.33 6.11 19.96
N THR A 409 20.10 5.69 19.64
CA THR A 409 19.39 4.58 20.29
C THR A 409 19.19 3.45 19.29
N PRO A 410 20.11 2.49 19.20
CA PRO A 410 20.05 1.45 18.19
C PRO A 410 18.75 0.63 18.26
N ASP A 411 18.04 0.55 17.14
CA ASP A 411 16.88 -0.32 17.01
C ASP A 411 17.26 -1.82 17.01
N PRO A 412 16.49 -2.67 17.72
CA PRO A 412 16.73 -4.11 17.71
C PRO A 412 16.38 -4.70 16.35
N LYS A 413 17.17 -5.63 15.83
CA LYS A 413 16.92 -6.27 14.54
C LYS A 413 15.92 -7.40 14.68
N GLY A 414 14.79 -7.32 13.98
CA GLY A 414 13.75 -8.34 13.99
C GLY A 414 14.19 -9.64 13.32
N SER A 415 13.84 -10.78 13.91
CA SER A 415 14.10 -12.11 13.39
C SER A 415 12.95 -13.07 13.64
N ARG A 416 12.77 -14.02 12.73
CA ARG A 416 11.84 -15.15 12.83
C ARG A 416 12.31 -16.21 13.82
N ILE A 417 13.61 -16.32 14.05
CA ILE A 417 14.21 -17.33 14.93
C ILE A 417 14.99 -16.66 16.07
N PRO A 418 15.11 -17.30 17.24
CA PRO A 418 15.90 -16.80 18.36
C PRO A 418 17.38 -16.53 18.04
#